data_AF-A0A1I2F5D9-F1
#
_entry.id   AF-A0A1I2F5D9-F1
#
_cell.length_a   1.000
_cell.length_b   1.000
_cell.length_c   1.000
_cell.angle_alpha   90.00
_cell.angle_beta   90.00
_cell.angle_gamma   90.00
#
_symmetry.space_group_name_H-M   'P 1'
#
loop_
_entity.id
_entity.type
_entity.pdbx_description
1 polymer ?
#
loop_
_entity_poly.entity_id
_entity_poly.type
_entity_poly.pdbx_seq_one_letter_code
_entity_poly.pdbx_strand_id
1 'polypeptide(L)'
;MTMAPVTPFWVRMPMQLPQAWRTLLPLVRGARVAISNAVILGHQVNVGIGTSAPGTRLEVVSKSPNESGLRLTNLTSRSQSAQATDQFLTVNEKRDVIKARYQLRISNASEWSDKVFSPAYALRPLSAIASYVGQYGHLPGIPSADEVTE
;
A
#
# COMPACT_ATOMS: atom_id res chain seq x y z
N MET A 1 -78.62 37.69 -24.57
CA MET A 1 -77.57 37.27 -23.62
C MET A 1 -76.65 36.28 -24.33
N THR A 2 -75.44 36.75 -24.62
CA THR A 2 -74.14 36.04 -24.61
C THR A 2 -74.13 34.75 -23.76
N MET A 3 -73.35 33.68 -24.00
CA MET A 3 -72.05 33.50 -24.67
C MET A 3 -71.82 32.01 -25.03
N ALA A 4 -70.78 31.76 -25.82
CA ALA A 4 -70.39 30.61 -26.66
C ALA A 4 -70.08 29.24 -25.98
N PRO A 5 -70.07 28.13 -26.76
CA PRO A 5 -69.70 26.79 -26.28
C PRO A 5 -68.20 26.62 -26.05
N VAL A 6 -67.83 25.93 -24.98
CA VAL A 6 -66.44 25.63 -24.61
C VAL A 6 -65.98 24.37 -25.36
N THR A 7 -65.04 24.52 -26.28
CA THR A 7 -64.31 23.40 -26.87
C THR A 7 -63.14 22.99 -25.96
N PRO A 8 -62.90 21.68 -25.71
CA PRO A 8 -61.77 21.24 -24.90
C PRO A 8 -60.47 21.42 -25.67
N PHE A 9 -59.63 22.32 -25.18
CA PHE A 9 -58.30 22.59 -25.72
C PHE A 9 -57.30 21.62 -25.08
N TRP A 10 -57.02 20.50 -25.75
CA TRP A 10 -55.88 19.66 -25.39
C TRP A 10 -54.59 20.40 -25.75
N VAL A 11 -53.99 21.08 -24.77
CA VAL A 11 -52.63 21.60 -24.90
C VAL A 11 -51.69 20.40 -24.94
N ARG A 12 -51.24 20.00 -26.13
CA ARG A 12 -49.96 19.29 -26.27
C ARG A 12 -48.87 20.29 -25.87
N MET A 13 -48.49 20.31 -24.60
CA MET A 13 -47.21 20.92 -24.22
C MET A 13 -46.13 19.95 -24.71
N PRO A 14 -45.29 20.31 -25.70
CA PRO A 14 -44.04 19.60 -25.85
C PRO A 14 -43.27 19.86 -24.55
N MET A 15 -43.12 18.85 -23.71
CA MET A 15 -42.19 18.90 -22.59
C MET A 15 -40.78 18.94 -23.20
N GLN A 16 -40.38 20.10 -23.70
CA GLN A 16 -38.99 20.42 -24.00
C GLN A 16 -38.30 20.51 -22.66
N LEU A 17 -37.86 19.33 -22.23
CA LEU A 17 -36.99 19.21 -21.10
C LEU A 17 -35.85 20.26 -21.28
N PRO A 18 -35.51 21.08 -20.26
CA PRO A 18 -34.61 22.24 -20.38
C PRO A 18 -33.16 21.85 -20.69
N GLN A 19 -32.51 22.39 -21.71
CA GLN A 19 -31.17 21.99 -22.25
C GLN A 19 -30.07 21.51 -21.25
N ALA A 20 -30.13 21.91 -19.98
CA ALA A 20 -29.29 21.48 -18.86
C ALA A 20 -29.36 19.98 -18.46
N TRP A 21 -30.43 19.22 -18.73
CA TRP A 21 -30.45 17.75 -18.42
C TRP A 21 -29.83 16.89 -19.54
N ARG A 22 -29.44 17.48 -20.68
CA ARG A 22 -28.87 16.72 -21.81
C ARG A 22 -27.42 16.25 -21.59
N THR A 23 -26.74 16.71 -20.54
CA THR A 23 -25.32 16.41 -20.29
C THR A 23 -25.06 15.67 -18.97
N LEU A 24 -26.09 15.25 -18.24
CA LEU A 24 -25.94 14.83 -16.83
C LEU A 24 -25.91 13.31 -16.58
N LEU A 25 -25.57 12.50 -17.59
CA LEU A 25 -25.12 11.12 -17.38
C LEU A 25 -23.93 10.87 -18.30
N PRO A 26 -22.68 10.81 -17.79
CA PRO A 26 -21.59 10.20 -18.52
C PRO A 26 -21.93 8.71 -18.68
N LEU A 27 -22.62 8.37 -19.76
CA LEU A 27 -22.82 6.99 -20.17
C LEU A 27 -21.43 6.42 -20.46
N VAL A 28 -20.98 5.45 -19.65
CA VAL A 28 -19.77 4.68 -19.96
C VAL A 28 -20.05 3.91 -21.25
N ARG A 29 -19.62 4.47 -22.38
CA ARG A 29 -19.89 3.93 -23.71
C ARG A 29 -19.29 2.52 -23.81
N GLY A 30 -20.14 1.51 -23.99
CA GLY A 30 -19.71 0.13 -24.19
C GLY A 30 -19.37 -0.66 -22.92
N ALA A 31 -19.69 -0.14 -21.72
CA ALA A 31 -19.52 -0.92 -20.51
C ALA A 31 -20.50 -2.10 -20.46
N ARG A 32 -19.99 -3.32 -20.32
CA ARG A 32 -20.77 -4.54 -20.06
C ARG A 32 -20.38 -5.07 -18.68
N VAL A 33 -21.34 -5.19 -17.77
CA VAL A 33 -21.12 -5.78 -16.43
C VAL A 33 -21.79 -7.13 -16.40
N ALA A 34 -20.98 -8.19 -16.28
CA ALA A 34 -21.47 -9.57 -16.29
C ALA A 34 -21.61 -10.18 -14.89
N ILE A 35 -21.24 -9.45 -13.83
CA ILE A 35 -21.22 -9.95 -12.44
C ILE A 35 -22.01 -9.02 -11.51
N SER A 36 -22.61 -9.61 -10.46
CA SER A 36 -23.27 -8.85 -9.39
C SER A 36 -22.24 -8.10 -8.53
N ASN A 37 -22.64 -6.95 -7.98
CA ASN A 37 -21.83 -6.11 -7.09
C ASN A 37 -20.59 -5.46 -7.72
N ALA A 38 -20.58 -5.21 -9.03
CA ALA A 38 -19.52 -4.47 -9.67
C ALA A 38 -19.72 -2.94 -9.57
N VAL A 39 -18.61 -2.23 -9.42
CA VAL A 39 -18.53 -0.77 -9.59
C VAL A 39 -17.74 -0.50 -10.87
N ILE A 40 -18.35 0.19 -11.83
CA ILE A 40 -17.62 0.69 -13.01
C ILE A 40 -17.22 2.13 -12.75
N LEU A 41 -15.92 2.38 -12.91
CA LEU A 41 -15.32 3.69 -12.78
C LEU A 41 -14.90 4.18 -14.17
N GLY A 42 -15.04 5.48 -14.41
CA GLY A 42 -14.60 6.10 -15.66
C GLY A 42 -13.08 6.12 -15.81
N HIS A 43 -12.59 6.65 -16.91
CA HIS A 43 -11.15 6.79 -17.15
C HIS A 43 -10.54 7.82 -16.19
N GLN A 44 -9.41 7.46 -15.54
CA GLN A 44 -8.61 8.35 -14.68
C GLN A 44 -9.36 8.99 -13.49
N VAL A 45 -10.38 8.33 -12.95
CA VAL A 45 -11.06 8.82 -11.74
C VAL A 45 -10.28 8.49 -10.47
N ASN A 46 -10.50 9.29 -9.43
CA ASN A 46 -10.04 8.99 -8.07
C ASN A 46 -11.17 8.36 -7.25
N VAL A 47 -10.83 7.42 -6.39
CA VAL A 47 -11.73 6.75 -5.44
C VAL A 47 -11.32 7.12 -4.03
N GLY A 48 -12.21 7.80 -3.32
CA GLY A 48 -12.07 8.07 -1.90
C GLY A 48 -12.95 7.14 -1.08
N ILE A 49 -12.40 6.48 -0.06
CA ILE A 49 -13.15 5.76 0.96
C ILE A 49 -12.92 6.48 2.29
N GLY A 50 -13.99 7.02 2.88
CA GLY A 50 -13.87 7.89 4.07
C GLY A 50 -13.45 9.34 3.76
N THR A 51 -13.36 9.71 2.47
CA THR A 51 -13.10 11.08 1.99
C THR A 51 -13.86 11.37 0.70
N SER A 52 -14.27 12.62 0.49
CA SER A 52 -14.88 13.09 -0.76
C SER A 52 -13.90 13.83 -1.68
N ALA A 53 -12.67 14.09 -1.20
CA ALA A 53 -11.64 14.81 -1.94
C ALA A 53 -10.32 14.01 -1.96
N PRO A 54 -10.28 12.85 -2.64
CA PRO A 54 -9.09 12.02 -2.71
C PRO A 54 -7.95 12.72 -3.49
N GLY A 55 -6.77 12.82 -2.87
CA GLY A 55 -5.57 13.42 -3.45
C GLY A 55 -4.79 12.51 -4.40
N THR A 56 -5.10 11.21 -4.41
CA THR A 56 -4.54 10.20 -5.33
C THR A 56 -5.64 9.28 -5.88
N ARG A 57 -5.29 8.35 -6.76
CA ARG A 57 -6.28 7.48 -7.44
C ARG A 57 -7.10 6.61 -6.51
N LEU A 58 -6.50 6.13 -5.42
CA LEU A 58 -7.21 5.42 -4.37
C LEU A 58 -6.71 5.93 -3.03
N GLU A 59 -7.59 6.60 -2.29
CA GLU A 59 -7.31 7.07 -0.94
C GLU A 59 -8.32 6.47 0.03
N VAL A 60 -7.80 5.83 1.07
CA VAL A 60 -8.62 5.23 2.14
C VAL A 60 -8.27 5.91 3.44
N VAL A 61 -9.22 6.65 4.00
CA VAL A 61 -9.08 7.37 5.27
C VAL A 61 -9.73 6.55 6.37
N SER A 62 -8.89 6.00 7.26
CA SER A 62 -9.34 5.29 8.46
C SER A 62 -9.99 6.23 9.46
N LYS A 63 -10.79 5.66 10.38
CA LYS A 63 -11.45 6.44 11.45
C LYS A 63 -10.46 6.94 12.50
N SER A 64 -9.37 6.20 12.73
CA SER A 64 -8.37 6.49 13.76
C SER A 64 -6.98 6.71 13.14
N PRO A 65 -6.13 7.55 13.76
CA PRO A 65 -4.71 7.62 13.40
C PRO A 65 -4.02 6.25 13.54
N ASN A 66 -2.98 6.02 12.73
CA ASN A 66 -2.15 4.80 12.73
C ASN A 66 -2.87 3.49 12.35
N GLU A 67 -4.14 3.55 11.94
CA GLU A 67 -4.85 2.41 11.37
C GLU A 67 -4.82 2.49 9.84
N SER A 68 -4.52 1.37 9.18
CA SER A 68 -4.74 1.25 7.73
C SER A 68 -6.21 0.96 7.45
N GLY A 69 -6.77 1.61 6.44
CA GLY A 69 -8.13 1.32 5.98
C GLY A 69 -8.21 0.07 5.10
N LEU A 70 -7.07 -0.57 4.82
CA LEU A 70 -6.98 -1.80 4.03
C LEU A 70 -6.83 -3.02 4.96
N ARG A 71 -7.76 -3.97 4.87
CA ARG A 71 -7.69 -5.27 5.55
C ARG A 71 -7.72 -6.41 4.54
N LEU A 72 -6.78 -7.35 4.67
CA LEU A 72 -6.71 -8.57 3.87
C LEU A 72 -7.15 -9.77 4.73
N THR A 73 -8.44 -10.11 4.71
CA THR A 73 -9.05 -11.04 5.68
C THR A 73 -8.39 -12.43 5.74
N ASN A 74 -7.89 -12.95 4.61
CA ASN A 74 -7.27 -14.28 4.53
C ASN A 74 -5.73 -14.23 4.48
N LEU A 75 -5.11 -13.06 4.63
CA LEU A 75 -3.66 -12.93 4.74
C LEU A 75 -3.30 -12.72 6.21
N THR A 76 -2.64 -13.72 6.80
CA THR A 76 -2.19 -13.70 8.20
C THR A 76 -0.66 -13.66 8.28
N SER A 77 -0.13 -13.40 9.48
CA SER A 77 1.32 -13.46 9.76
C SER A 77 1.96 -14.83 9.54
N ARG A 78 1.15 -15.88 9.36
CA ARG A 78 1.61 -17.26 9.10
C ARG A 78 1.55 -17.64 7.61
N SER A 79 1.07 -16.74 6.75
CA SER A 79 0.98 -17.01 5.31
C SER A 79 2.39 -17.10 4.72
N GLN A 80 2.68 -18.17 3.98
CA GLN A 80 4.00 -18.35 3.36
C GLN A 80 4.18 -17.38 2.19
N SER A 81 5.37 -16.78 2.09
CA SER A 81 5.71 -15.95 0.94
C SER A 81 6.03 -16.83 -0.27
N ALA A 82 5.47 -16.51 -1.43
CA ALA A 82 5.81 -17.18 -2.69
C ALA A 82 7.22 -16.80 -3.19
N GLN A 83 7.76 -15.65 -2.77
CA GLN A 83 9.06 -15.15 -3.19
C GLN A 83 9.81 -14.48 -2.03
N ALA A 84 11.12 -14.73 -1.92
CA ALA A 84 11.97 -14.01 -0.99
C ALA A 84 12.34 -12.63 -1.58
N THR A 85 12.19 -11.56 -0.80
CA THR A 85 12.52 -10.19 -1.21
C THR A 85 12.89 -9.34 -0.01
N ASP A 86 13.81 -8.38 -0.19
CA ASP A 86 14.13 -7.33 0.79
C ASP A 86 13.29 -6.07 0.58
N GLN A 87 12.37 -6.08 -0.40
CA GLN A 87 11.49 -4.98 -0.75
C GLN A 87 10.14 -5.11 -0.08
N PHE A 88 9.62 -4.00 0.46
CA PHE A 88 8.32 -3.94 1.12
C PHE A 88 7.63 -2.60 0.85
N LEU A 89 6.32 -2.54 1.08
CA LEU A 89 5.57 -1.29 1.02
C LEU A 89 5.59 -0.61 2.40
N THR A 90 5.79 0.70 2.41
CA THR A 90 5.73 1.56 3.60
C THR A 90 5.08 2.89 3.25
N VAL A 91 5.03 3.84 4.18
CA VAL A 91 4.50 5.19 3.96
C VAL A 91 5.60 6.25 4.10
N ASN A 92 5.46 7.36 3.37
CA ASN A 92 6.33 8.54 3.49
C ASN A 92 5.66 9.64 4.36
N GLU A 93 6.33 10.79 4.52
CA GLU A 93 5.81 11.94 5.29
C GLU A 93 4.50 12.53 4.71
N LYS A 94 4.24 12.32 3.42
CA LYS A 94 3.01 12.73 2.73
C LYS A 94 1.89 11.69 2.84
N ARG A 95 2.15 10.55 3.53
CA ARG A 95 1.25 9.40 3.70
C ARG A 95 1.03 8.58 2.43
N ASP A 96 1.86 8.77 1.40
CA ASP A 96 1.80 7.95 0.20
C ASP A 96 2.42 6.57 0.47
N VAL A 97 1.84 5.53 -0.15
CA VAL A 97 2.47 4.20 -0.18
C VAL A 97 3.67 4.24 -1.12
N ILE A 98 4.84 3.91 -0.58
CA ILE A 98 6.09 3.84 -1.32
C ILE A 98 6.71 2.45 -1.17
N LYS A 99 7.52 2.06 -2.16
CA LYS A 99 8.36 0.87 -2.05
C LYS A 99 9.65 1.23 -1.31
N ALA A 100 9.95 0.50 -0.26
CA ALA A 100 11.21 0.56 0.46
C ALA A 100 11.98 -0.74 0.31
N ARG A 101 13.25 -0.69 0.71
CA ARG A 101 14.12 -1.85 0.89
C ARG A 101 14.73 -1.76 2.27
N TYR A 102 15.14 -2.90 2.83
CA TYR A 102 15.90 -2.89 4.08
C TYR A 102 17.19 -2.05 3.91
N GLN A 103 17.31 -0.97 4.67
CA GLN A 103 18.54 -0.19 4.76
C GLN A 103 19.11 -0.40 6.15
N LEU A 104 20.24 -1.10 6.23
CA LEU A 104 20.99 -1.21 7.46
C LEU A 104 21.55 0.18 7.78
N ARG A 105 20.87 0.92 8.65
CA ARG A 105 21.32 2.23 9.12
C ARG A 105 22.07 2.04 10.43
N ILE A 106 23.39 1.94 10.34
CA ILE A 106 24.26 2.01 11.52
C ILE A 106 24.17 3.44 12.03
N SER A 107 23.54 3.62 13.19
CA SER A 107 23.24 4.95 13.73
C SER A 107 24.35 5.42 14.66
N ASN A 108 25.16 4.49 15.16
CA ASN A 108 26.29 4.79 16.00
C ASN A 108 27.50 3.93 15.59
N ALA A 109 28.69 4.53 15.46
CA ALA A 109 29.92 3.79 15.16
C ALA A 109 30.24 2.71 16.20
N SER A 110 29.74 2.84 17.44
CA SER A 110 29.85 1.81 18.49
C SER A 110 29.03 0.54 18.24
N GLU A 111 28.05 0.60 17.32
CA GLU A 111 27.30 -0.55 16.80
C GLU A 111 28.09 -1.33 15.74
N TRP A 112 29.20 -0.76 15.24
CA TRP A 112 30.14 -1.43 14.35
C TRP A 112 31.32 -2.01 15.14
N SER A 113 31.82 -3.17 14.70
CA SER A 113 32.91 -3.88 15.38
C SER A 113 34.29 -3.30 15.05
N ASP A 114 34.49 -2.00 15.26
CA ASP A 114 35.80 -1.34 15.08
C ASP A 114 36.71 -1.49 16.33
N LYS A 115 36.18 -2.13 17.37
CA LYS A 115 36.84 -2.34 18.67
C LYS A 115 38.11 -3.18 18.56
N VAL A 116 38.26 -3.96 17.49
CA VAL A 116 39.44 -4.82 17.24
C VAL A 116 40.73 -4.01 17.02
N PHE A 117 40.62 -2.73 16.68
CA PHE A 117 41.76 -1.83 16.51
C PHE A 117 42.05 -0.96 17.75
N SER A 118 41.28 -1.11 18.83
CA SER A 118 41.55 -0.41 20.08
C SER A 118 42.88 -0.88 20.68
N PRO A 119 43.71 0.02 21.26
CA PRO A 119 44.94 -0.37 21.96
C PRO A 119 44.71 -1.35 23.12
N ALA A 120 43.51 -1.34 23.71
CA ALA A 120 43.13 -2.25 24.78
C ALA A 120 42.58 -3.60 24.28
N TYR A 121 42.47 -3.80 22.96
CA TYR A 121 41.98 -5.04 22.39
C TYR A 121 43.07 -6.12 22.44
N ALA A 122 42.84 -7.14 23.26
CA ALA A 122 43.75 -8.27 23.39
C ALA A 122 43.68 -9.17 22.15
N LEU A 123 44.54 -8.92 21.16
CA LEU A 123 44.68 -9.76 19.98
C LEU A 123 45.15 -11.17 20.38
N ARG A 124 44.39 -12.19 20.01
CA ARG A 124 44.83 -13.59 20.20
C ARG A 124 45.96 -13.92 19.24
N PRO A 125 46.97 -14.71 19.67
CA PRO A 125 47.99 -15.23 18.77
C PRO A 125 47.38 -16.01 17.61
N LEU A 126 47.93 -15.85 16.41
CA LEU A 126 47.44 -16.54 15.21
C LEU A 126 47.47 -18.08 15.35
N SER A 127 48.44 -18.63 16.10
CA SER A 127 48.53 -20.07 16.38
C SER A 127 47.34 -20.58 17.21
N ALA A 128 46.90 -19.80 18.21
CA ALA A 128 45.74 -20.13 19.03
C ALA A 128 44.45 -20.03 18.21
N ILE A 129 44.33 -19.01 17.35
CA ILE A 129 43.19 -18.89 16.42
C ILE A 129 43.17 -20.06 15.44
N ALA A 130 44.31 -20.42 14.84
CA ALA A 130 44.40 -21.54 13.90
C ALA A 130 43.99 -22.87 14.55
N SER A 131 44.42 -23.11 15.80
CA SER A 131 44.01 -24.28 16.57
C SER A 131 42.51 -24.30 16.83
N TYR A 132 41.94 -23.15 17.18
CA TYR A 132 40.49 -23.01 17.41
C TYR A 132 39.69 -23.26 16.13
N VAL A 133 40.08 -22.64 15.01
CA VAL A 133 39.41 -22.84 13.72
C VAL A 133 39.53 -24.30 13.26
N GLY A 134 40.69 -24.94 13.48
CA GLY A 134 40.86 -26.36 13.17
C GLY A 134 39.98 -27.29 14.03
N GLN A 135 39.72 -26.92 15.28
CA GLN A 135 38.89 -27.71 16.20
C GLN A 135 37.38 -27.48 16.01
N TYR A 136 36.96 -26.23 15.84
CA TYR A 136 35.54 -25.83 15.88
C TYR A 136 34.97 -25.43 14.51
N GLY A 137 35.82 -25.21 13.50
CA GLY A 137 35.39 -24.85 12.14
C GLY A 137 34.88 -23.41 11.97
N HIS A 138 34.96 -22.57 13.01
CA HIS A 138 34.53 -21.17 12.99
C HIS A 138 35.44 -20.28 13.86
N LEU A 139 35.31 -18.96 13.71
CA LEU A 139 36.08 -17.99 14.49
C LEU A 139 35.54 -17.87 15.91
N PRO A 140 36.40 -17.65 16.93
CA PRO A 140 35.94 -17.46 18.30
C PRO A 140 34.90 -16.33 18.42
N GLY A 141 33.78 -16.61 19.08
CA GLY A 141 32.70 -15.63 19.30
C GLY A 141 31.82 -15.37 18.07
N ILE A 142 32.05 -16.09 16.97
CA ILE A 142 31.18 -16.12 15.80
C ILE A 142 30.49 -17.48 15.78
N PRO A 143 29.15 -17.56 15.83
CA PRO A 143 28.45 -18.84 15.75
C PRO A 143 28.76 -19.55 14.44
N SER A 144 28.68 -20.88 14.45
CA SER A 144 28.80 -21.71 13.26
C SER A 144 27.63 -21.49 12.30
N ALA A 145 27.79 -21.91 11.04
CA ALA A 145 26.73 -21.77 10.04
C ALA A 145 25.45 -22.52 10.47
N ASP A 146 25.60 -23.73 11.02
CA ASP A 146 24.47 -24.56 11.44
C ASP A 146 23.71 -23.91 12.61
N GLU A 147 24.42 -23.35 13.60
CA GLU A 147 23.82 -22.62 14.73
C GLU A 147 23.07 -21.34 14.33
N VAL A 148 23.37 -20.75 13.17
CA VAL A 148 22.67 -19.56 12.65
C VAL A 148 21.42 -19.94 11.85
N THR A 149 21.32 -21.19 11.39
CA THR A 149 20.23 -21.67 10.53
C THR A 149 19.11 -22.42 11.25
N GLU A 150 19.25 -22.69 12.55
CA GLU A 150 18.19 -23.20 13.44
C GLU A 150 17.30 -22.09 14.02
#